data_AF-A0A1G8EFE7-F1
#
_entry.id   AF-A0A1G8EFE7-F1
#
_cell.length_a   1.000
_cell.length_b   1.000
_cell.length_c   1.000
_cell.angle_alpha   90.00
_cell.angle_beta   90.00
_cell.angle_gamma   90.00
#
_symmetry.space_group_name_H-M   'P 1'
#
loop_
_entity.id
_entity.type
_entity.pdbx_description
1 polymer ?
#
loop_
_entity_poly.entity_id
_entity_poly.type
_entity_poly.pdbx_seq_one_letter_code
_entity_poly.pdbx_strand_id
1 'polypeptide(L)'
;MAILAVWNGAGLTDGATLTTTLAGPGDTPFALRNGTVQTIERIGAADHSDIVFAQAAGAASWIGWGQAVFGTTGLAQYTLRWYGTFTAWASASFTAATGLTGNNTTQQWRLTLAGTGAGTQAGQLRILTGTGTQLATSGSDVLPLNEPVRIEIGSDAGALTVRAYPGDATVPLATATATGLPSSGFDTVRFGPNSSTPTTPQFRYRHFAASDTAAPIGPVVPPPDAAWTVWDGAAEQPLTLEGVWDGAAIIPATYDTVT
;
A
#
# COMPACT_ATOMS: atom_id res chain seq x y z
N MET A 1 2.29 -2.70 17.75
CA MET A 1 2.96 -3.08 16.50
C MET A 1 3.89 -1.96 16.09
N ALA A 2 5.17 -2.22 15.83
CA ALA A 2 6.11 -1.20 15.38
C ALA A 2 6.07 -1.07 13.86
N ILE A 3 5.93 0.15 13.33
CA ILE A 3 6.04 0.41 11.88
C ILE A 3 7.50 0.72 11.58
N LEU A 4 8.12 -0.11 10.74
CA LEU A 4 9.53 0.03 10.34
C LEU A 4 9.72 1.04 9.20
N ALA A 5 8.73 1.11 8.30
CA ALA A 5 8.71 2.05 7.20
C ALA A 5 7.29 2.41 6.80
N VAL A 6 7.10 3.65 6.37
CA VAL A 6 5.85 4.17 5.84
C VAL A 6 6.14 5.08 4.66
N TRP A 7 5.25 5.11 3.67
CA TRP A 7 5.28 6.12 2.62
C TRP A 7 3.85 6.51 2.25
N ASN A 8 3.51 7.79 2.41
CA ASN A 8 2.23 8.37 2.04
C ASN A 8 2.34 9.45 0.94
N GLY A 9 3.55 9.98 0.70
CA GLY A 9 3.78 11.00 -0.31
C GLY A 9 3.09 12.34 -0.02
N ALA A 10 2.71 12.60 1.23
CA ALA A 10 2.07 13.84 1.65
C ALA A 10 3.03 15.03 1.39
N GLY A 11 2.46 16.12 0.88
CA GLY A 11 3.23 17.32 0.53
C GLY A 11 4.06 17.23 -0.76
N LEU A 12 4.07 16.09 -1.46
CA LEU A 12 4.76 15.98 -2.74
C LEU A 12 4.00 16.72 -3.87
N THR A 13 4.76 17.18 -4.85
CA THR A 13 4.22 17.92 -5.99
C THR A 13 3.74 16.98 -7.09
N ASP A 14 2.59 17.28 -7.67
CA ASP A 14 2.04 16.56 -8.82
C ASP A 14 3.03 16.59 -10.00
N GLY A 15 3.20 15.46 -10.68
CA GLY A 15 4.16 15.27 -11.76
C GLY A 15 5.62 15.12 -11.33
N ALA A 16 5.95 15.22 -10.03
CA ALA A 16 7.31 15.00 -9.55
C ALA A 16 7.79 13.58 -9.91
N THR A 17 9.04 13.46 -10.38
CA THR A 17 9.63 12.14 -10.63
C THR A 17 10.10 11.53 -9.30
N LEU A 18 9.64 10.32 -9.00
CA LEU A 18 10.07 9.59 -7.82
C LEU A 18 11.56 9.25 -7.93
N THR A 19 12.38 9.70 -6.99
CA THR A 19 13.78 9.29 -6.83
C THR A 19 13.93 8.40 -5.59
N THR A 20 15.09 7.77 -5.41
CA THR A 20 15.38 6.98 -4.20
C THR A 20 15.51 7.81 -2.93
N THR A 21 15.50 9.14 -3.05
CA THR A 21 15.56 10.08 -1.94
C THR A 21 14.29 10.92 -1.80
N LEU A 22 13.31 10.76 -2.70
CA LEU A 22 12.07 11.51 -2.64
C LEU A 22 11.15 10.89 -1.59
N ALA A 23 10.84 11.66 -0.56
CA ALA A 23 9.98 11.28 0.55
C ALA A 23 9.23 12.53 1.03
N GLY A 24 7.95 12.38 1.40
CA GLY A 24 7.24 13.40 2.15
C GLY A 24 7.73 13.49 3.60
N PRO A 25 7.28 14.48 4.37
CA PRO A 25 7.57 14.56 5.80
C PRO A 25 7.12 13.29 6.54
N GLY A 26 8.04 12.66 7.28
CA GLY A 26 7.77 11.43 8.04
C GLY A 26 7.78 10.13 7.20
N ASP A 27 7.96 10.23 5.88
CA ASP A 27 8.09 9.06 5.01
C ASP A 27 9.48 8.44 5.07
N THR A 28 9.52 7.12 4.93
CA THR A 28 10.73 6.35 4.63
C THR A 28 10.92 6.27 3.12
N PRO A 29 12.01 6.83 2.55
CA PRO A 29 12.24 6.79 1.11
C PRO A 29 12.42 5.36 0.60
N PHE A 30 12.01 5.12 -0.65
CA PHE A 30 12.29 3.85 -1.32
C PHE A 30 13.77 3.77 -1.72
N ALA A 31 14.53 2.91 -1.05
CA ALA A 31 15.97 2.76 -1.29
C ALA A 31 16.30 2.04 -2.62
N LEU A 32 15.31 1.37 -3.23
CA LEU A 32 15.47 0.59 -4.44
C LEU A 32 14.42 0.99 -5.48
N ARG A 33 14.82 1.11 -6.75
CA ARG A 33 13.89 1.30 -7.87
C ARG A 33 14.44 0.71 -9.16
N ASN A 34 13.54 0.42 -10.09
CA ASN A 34 13.85 0.09 -11.48
C ASN A 34 12.75 0.61 -12.40
N GLY A 35 13.09 0.88 -13.66
CA GLY A 35 12.16 1.41 -14.66
C GLY A 35 12.28 2.93 -14.87
N THR A 36 11.81 3.40 -16.03
CA THR A 36 12.26 4.68 -16.58
C THR A 36 11.52 5.92 -16.08
N VAL A 37 10.28 5.86 -15.59
CA VAL A 37 9.67 6.99 -14.85
C VAL A 37 8.55 6.49 -13.94
N GLN A 38 8.67 6.68 -12.63
CA GLN A 38 7.53 6.71 -11.71
C GLN A 38 7.26 8.17 -11.37
N THR A 39 6.01 8.63 -11.50
CA THR A 39 5.62 9.99 -11.18
C THR A 39 4.69 10.02 -9.97
N ILE A 40 4.70 11.14 -9.27
CA ILE A 40 3.76 11.42 -8.19
C ILE A 40 2.51 12.03 -8.81
N GLU A 41 1.34 11.53 -8.42
CA GLU A 41 0.06 12.15 -8.73
C GLU A 41 -0.70 12.44 -7.44
N ARG A 42 -1.18 13.67 -7.27
CA ARG A 42 -1.91 14.04 -6.06
C ARG A 42 -3.41 13.73 -6.21
N ILE A 43 -4.00 13.07 -5.22
CA ILE A 43 -5.43 12.71 -5.23
C ILE A 43 -6.13 13.36 -4.04
N GLY A 44 -7.08 14.26 -4.31
CA GLY A 44 -7.86 14.96 -3.28
C GLY A 44 -7.10 16.09 -2.58
N ALA A 45 -7.53 16.40 -1.35
CA ALA A 45 -6.78 17.30 -0.45
C ALA A 45 -5.39 16.71 -0.16
N ALA A 46 -4.42 17.54 0.24
CA ALA A 46 -2.97 17.27 0.24
C ALA A 46 -2.45 16.12 1.13
N ASP A 47 -3.34 15.25 1.61
CA ASP A 47 -3.11 14.29 2.68
C ASP A 47 -2.39 13.02 2.21
N HIS A 48 -2.34 12.77 0.89
CA HIS A 48 -1.55 11.69 0.29
C HIS A 48 -1.29 11.91 -1.20
N SER A 49 -0.32 11.14 -1.72
CA SER A 49 -0.07 11.04 -3.16
C SER A 49 -0.02 9.60 -3.64
N ASP A 50 -0.45 9.39 -4.88
CA ASP A 50 -0.27 8.15 -5.60
C ASP A 50 1.10 8.13 -6.29
N ILE A 51 1.78 6.98 -6.23
CA ILE A 51 2.86 6.68 -7.16
C ILE A 51 2.22 6.07 -8.40
N VAL A 52 2.35 6.80 -9.49
CA VAL A 52 1.96 6.37 -10.81
C VAL A 52 3.11 5.65 -11.47
N PHE A 53 2.83 4.41 -11.89
CA PHE A 53 3.75 3.64 -12.69
C PHE A 53 3.28 3.62 -14.13
N ALA A 54 4.02 4.33 -14.99
CA ALA A 54 3.89 4.18 -16.43
C ALA A 54 4.79 3.02 -16.88
N GLN A 55 4.24 1.81 -16.97
CA GLN A 55 5.01 0.69 -17.50
C GLN A 55 5.04 0.78 -19.04
N ALA A 56 6.21 1.07 -19.61
CA ALA A 56 6.44 0.87 -21.02
C ALA A 56 6.43 -0.64 -21.34
N ALA A 57 5.88 -1.01 -22.50
CA ALA A 57 5.90 -2.40 -22.95
C ALA A 57 7.33 -2.95 -22.92
N GLY A 58 7.52 -4.11 -22.30
CA GLY A 58 8.81 -4.78 -22.27
C GLY A 58 9.75 -4.42 -21.11
N ALA A 59 9.37 -3.55 -20.18
CA ALA A 59 10.25 -3.14 -19.06
C ALA A 59 9.64 -3.43 -17.67
N ALA A 60 10.45 -3.97 -16.76
CA ALA A 60 10.09 -4.05 -15.35
C ALA A 60 10.07 -2.65 -14.73
N SER A 61 9.10 -2.37 -13.86
CA SER A 61 8.97 -1.09 -13.17
C SER A 61 8.56 -1.36 -11.73
N TRP A 62 9.43 -1.08 -10.78
CA TRP A 62 9.16 -1.38 -9.38
C TRP A 62 9.93 -0.45 -8.46
N ILE A 63 9.43 -0.33 -7.23
CA ILE A 63 10.08 0.37 -6.12
C ILE A 63 10.21 -0.59 -4.94
N GLY A 64 11.10 -0.32 -4.00
CA GLY A 64 11.30 -1.25 -2.89
C GLY A 64 12.03 -0.68 -1.69
N TRP A 65 11.78 -1.33 -0.57
CA TRP A 65 12.59 -1.24 0.63
C TRP A 65 13.47 -2.48 0.73
N GLY A 66 14.69 -2.31 1.21
CA GLY A 66 15.68 -3.37 1.35
C GLY A 66 16.29 -3.40 2.76
N GLN A 67 17.49 -3.96 2.87
CA GLN A 67 18.20 -4.17 4.14
C GLN A 67 18.41 -2.90 4.97
N ALA A 68 18.47 -1.71 4.35
CA ALA A 68 18.55 -0.45 5.10
C ALA A 68 17.32 -0.22 6.00
N VAL A 69 16.17 -0.80 5.65
CA VAL A 69 14.92 -0.74 6.43
C VAL A 69 14.76 -2.01 7.27
N PHE A 70 15.04 -3.18 6.70
CA PHE A 70 14.71 -4.48 7.31
C PHE A 70 15.87 -5.12 8.08
N GLY A 71 17.06 -4.51 8.06
CA GLY A 71 18.28 -5.08 8.61
C GLY A 71 18.92 -6.13 7.69
N THR A 72 20.21 -6.39 7.90
CA THR A 72 21.00 -7.32 7.08
C THR A 72 20.62 -8.78 7.29
N THR A 73 20.03 -9.12 8.43
CA THR A 73 19.52 -10.46 8.74
C THR A 73 18.13 -10.72 8.17
N GLY A 74 17.46 -9.68 7.68
CA GLY A 74 16.05 -9.73 7.28
C GLY A 74 15.10 -9.92 8.47
N LEU A 75 13.80 -9.93 8.16
CA LEU A 75 12.71 -10.12 9.10
C LEU A 75 12.22 -11.58 9.04
N ALA A 76 12.18 -12.24 10.20
CA ALA A 76 11.61 -13.58 10.34
C ALA A 76 10.07 -13.58 10.38
N GLN A 77 9.49 -12.46 10.78
CA GLN A 77 8.05 -12.17 10.76
C GLN A 77 7.88 -10.75 10.26
N TYR A 78 6.82 -10.52 9.48
CA TYR A 78 6.54 -9.19 8.96
C TYR A 78 5.11 -9.06 8.48
N THR A 79 4.68 -7.82 8.33
CA THR A 79 3.47 -7.46 7.61
C THR A 79 3.77 -6.28 6.68
N LEU A 80 3.23 -6.33 5.47
CA LEU A 80 3.34 -5.28 4.48
C LEU A 80 1.93 -4.82 4.13
N ARG A 81 1.73 -3.51 3.98
CA ARG A 81 0.48 -2.93 3.50
C ARG A 81 0.78 -1.99 2.34
N TRP A 82 -0.09 -1.99 1.34
CA TRP A 82 -0.24 -0.87 0.40
C TRP A 82 -1.68 -0.81 -0.07
N TYR A 83 -2.04 0.33 -0.66
CA TYR A 83 -3.29 0.49 -1.39
C TYR A 83 -2.96 0.56 -2.87
N GLY A 84 -3.77 -0.10 -3.68
CA GLY A 84 -3.69 0.01 -5.13
C GLY A 84 -5.05 0.30 -5.74
N THR A 85 -5.06 1.14 -6.77
CA THR A 85 -6.21 1.30 -7.66
C THR A 85 -5.87 0.64 -8.98
N PHE A 86 -6.66 -0.37 -9.36
CA PHE A 86 -6.38 -1.21 -10.50
C PHE A 86 -7.38 -0.98 -11.62
N THR A 87 -6.89 -0.67 -12.82
CA THR A 87 -7.69 -0.65 -14.05
C THR A 87 -7.67 -2.03 -14.69
N ALA A 88 -8.68 -2.37 -15.52
CA ALA A 88 -8.67 -3.63 -16.27
C ALA A 88 -7.39 -3.76 -17.12
N TRP A 89 -6.70 -4.90 -17.05
CA TRP A 89 -5.49 -5.17 -17.82
C TRP A 89 -5.69 -6.34 -18.80
N ALA A 90 -5.07 -6.27 -19.98
CA ALA A 90 -5.30 -7.22 -21.07
C ALA A 90 -4.63 -8.60 -20.89
N SER A 91 -4.07 -8.88 -19.71
CA SER A 91 -3.26 -10.07 -19.44
C SER A 91 -3.88 -11.02 -18.43
N ALA A 92 -3.52 -12.29 -18.55
CA ALA A 92 -3.87 -13.34 -17.61
C ALA A 92 -3.34 -13.09 -16.18
N SER A 93 -2.23 -12.37 -16.00
CA SER A 93 -1.74 -12.01 -14.65
C SER A 93 -0.71 -10.90 -14.65
N PHE A 94 -0.55 -10.26 -13.49
CA PHE A 94 0.42 -9.20 -13.21
C PHE A 94 1.08 -9.43 -11.84
N THR A 95 2.39 -9.20 -11.71
CA THR A 95 3.09 -9.26 -10.41
C THR A 95 2.94 -7.94 -9.65
N ALA A 96 2.24 -7.97 -8.51
CA ALA A 96 2.03 -6.78 -7.68
C ALA A 96 3.14 -6.58 -6.64
N ALA A 97 3.67 -7.67 -6.09
CA ALA A 97 4.73 -7.60 -5.10
C ALA A 97 5.64 -8.83 -5.15
N THR A 98 6.86 -8.65 -4.70
CA THR A 98 7.87 -9.71 -4.59
C THR A 98 8.63 -9.56 -3.30
N GLY A 99 8.82 -10.67 -2.56
CA GLY A 99 9.78 -10.74 -1.46
C GLY A 99 11.07 -11.44 -1.87
N LEU A 100 12.19 -10.86 -1.48
CA LEU A 100 13.52 -11.36 -1.76
C LEU A 100 14.36 -11.51 -0.49
N THR A 101 15.42 -12.29 -0.65
CA THR A 101 16.45 -12.60 0.35
C THR A 101 17.83 -12.45 -0.29
N GLY A 102 18.87 -12.45 0.55
CA GLY A 102 20.25 -12.48 0.08
C GLY A 102 20.64 -11.15 -0.58
N ASN A 103 20.23 -10.04 0.03
CA ASN A 103 20.41 -8.70 -0.49
C ASN A 103 19.78 -8.55 -1.89
N ASN A 104 18.47 -8.79 -1.97
CA ASN A 104 17.69 -8.56 -3.20
C ASN A 104 18.06 -9.50 -4.38
N THR A 105 18.64 -10.67 -4.11
CA THR A 105 19.12 -11.61 -5.15
C THR A 105 18.17 -12.80 -5.37
N THR A 106 17.67 -13.39 -4.29
CA THR A 106 16.89 -14.62 -4.35
C THR A 106 15.43 -14.33 -4.06
N GLN A 107 14.60 -14.50 -5.09
CA GLN A 107 13.15 -14.35 -4.98
C GLN A 107 12.56 -15.50 -4.17
N GLN A 108 11.91 -15.18 -3.06
CA GLN A 108 11.26 -16.17 -2.20
C GLN A 108 9.83 -16.42 -2.65
N TRP A 109 9.08 -15.32 -2.82
CA TRP A 109 7.68 -15.36 -3.21
C TRP A 109 7.32 -14.25 -4.20
N ARG A 110 6.24 -14.48 -4.93
CA ARG A 110 5.57 -13.50 -5.79
C ARG A 110 4.11 -13.47 -5.46
N LEU A 111 3.57 -12.26 -5.30
CA LEU A 111 2.14 -12.03 -5.36
C LEU A 111 1.78 -11.64 -6.78
N THR A 112 0.95 -12.43 -7.43
CA THR A 112 0.34 -12.06 -8.71
C THR A 112 -1.16 -11.84 -8.55
N LEU A 113 -1.66 -10.85 -9.30
CA LEU A 113 -3.09 -10.60 -9.51
C LEU A 113 -3.44 -11.19 -10.87
N ALA A 114 -4.26 -12.24 -10.89
CA ALA A 114 -4.57 -12.97 -12.12
C ALA A 114 -5.93 -12.60 -12.68
N GLY A 115 -5.99 -12.02 -13.89
CA GLY A 115 -7.25 -11.78 -14.58
C GLY A 115 -7.96 -13.08 -14.94
N THR A 116 -9.29 -13.08 -14.91
CA THR A 116 -10.11 -14.27 -15.24
C THR A 116 -10.34 -14.46 -16.75
N GLY A 117 -9.74 -13.60 -17.59
CA GLY A 117 -9.87 -13.63 -19.05
C GLY A 117 -9.71 -12.23 -19.65
N ALA A 118 -9.78 -12.13 -20.97
CA ALA A 118 -9.82 -10.84 -21.65
C ALA A 118 -11.11 -10.09 -21.30
N GLY A 119 -11.04 -9.13 -20.38
CA GLY A 119 -11.90 -7.94 -20.51
C GLY A 119 -12.57 -7.31 -19.29
N THR A 120 -12.64 -7.86 -18.07
CA THR A 120 -13.58 -7.22 -17.09
C THR A 120 -13.28 -7.25 -15.60
N GLN A 121 -12.27 -7.95 -15.08
CA GLN A 121 -12.11 -8.07 -13.62
C GLN A 121 -10.63 -8.12 -13.19
N ALA A 122 -10.28 -7.38 -12.13
CA ALA A 122 -9.03 -7.62 -11.41
C ALA A 122 -9.22 -8.91 -10.63
N GLY A 123 -8.52 -9.98 -11.00
CA GLY A 123 -8.84 -11.30 -10.48
C GLY A 123 -8.00 -11.75 -9.29
N GLN A 124 -7.74 -13.05 -9.24
CA GLN A 124 -7.37 -13.82 -8.05
C GLN A 124 -6.03 -13.39 -7.46
N LEU A 125 -5.92 -13.41 -6.13
CA LEU A 125 -4.63 -13.37 -5.45
C LEU A 125 -3.95 -14.72 -5.64
N ARG A 126 -2.70 -14.72 -6.13
CA ARG A 126 -1.90 -15.95 -6.21
C ARG A 126 -0.55 -15.74 -5.55
N ILE A 127 -0.19 -16.68 -4.69
CA ILE A 127 1.14 -16.76 -4.09
C ILE A 127 1.92 -17.78 -4.88
N LEU A 128 3.06 -17.38 -5.43
CA LEU A 128 3.98 -18.25 -6.16
C LEU A 128 5.34 -18.25 -5.46
N THR A 129 6.12 -19.33 -5.63
CA THR A 129 7.57 -19.32 -5.35
C THR A 129 8.29 -18.35 -6.28
N GLY A 130 9.56 -18.06 -6.00
CA GLY A 130 10.41 -17.29 -6.94
C GLY A 130 10.62 -17.96 -8.30
N THR A 131 10.61 -19.30 -8.35
CA THR A 131 10.67 -20.05 -9.61
C THR A 131 9.33 -20.06 -10.36
N GLY A 132 8.25 -19.65 -9.71
CA GLY A 132 6.93 -19.50 -10.31
C GLY A 132 5.96 -20.65 -10.15
N THR A 133 6.26 -21.58 -9.26
CA THR A 133 5.28 -22.59 -8.84
C THR A 133 4.22 -21.91 -7.97
N GLN A 134 2.93 -22.08 -8.31
CA GLN A 134 1.83 -21.58 -7.49
C GLN A 134 1.73 -22.40 -6.19
N LEU A 135 1.74 -21.71 -5.05
CA LEU A 135 1.59 -22.29 -3.73
C LEU A 135 0.16 -22.12 -3.19
N ALA A 136 -0.48 -20.99 -3.48
CA ALA A 136 -1.82 -20.69 -3.02
C ALA A 136 -2.56 -19.76 -3.97
N THR A 137 -3.89 -19.81 -3.91
CA THR A 137 -4.81 -18.90 -4.62
C THR A 137 -5.98 -18.54 -3.70
N SER A 138 -6.54 -17.35 -3.86
CA SER A 138 -7.79 -16.96 -3.20
C SER A 138 -9.05 -17.58 -3.82
N GLY A 139 -8.90 -18.43 -4.85
CA GLY A 139 -10.06 -19.04 -5.52
C GLY A 139 -10.67 -18.06 -6.51
N SER A 140 -12.00 -17.98 -6.60
CA SER A 140 -12.72 -17.17 -7.61
C SER A 140 -13.00 -15.72 -7.20
N ASP A 141 -12.31 -15.20 -6.17
CA ASP A 141 -12.53 -13.84 -5.70
C ASP A 141 -12.21 -12.78 -6.77
N VAL A 142 -12.97 -11.69 -6.74
CA VAL A 142 -12.88 -10.57 -7.69
C VAL A 142 -12.46 -9.32 -6.93
N LEU A 143 -11.30 -8.76 -7.27
CA LEU A 143 -10.89 -7.45 -6.79
C LEU A 143 -11.67 -6.36 -7.55
N PRO A 144 -12.14 -5.31 -6.86
CA PRO A 144 -12.82 -4.20 -7.52
C PRO A 144 -11.86 -3.44 -8.44
N LEU A 145 -12.38 -2.98 -9.56
CA LEU A 145 -11.66 -2.15 -10.53
C LEU A 145 -11.95 -0.69 -10.28
N ASN A 146 -10.96 0.17 -10.55
CA ASN A 146 -11.05 1.63 -10.41
C ASN A 146 -11.44 2.11 -9.00
N GLU A 147 -11.32 1.22 -8.00
CA GLU A 147 -11.54 1.51 -6.60
C GLU A 147 -10.28 1.18 -5.80
N PRO A 148 -10.04 1.85 -4.66
CA PRO A 148 -8.92 1.52 -3.80
C PRO A 148 -9.08 0.12 -3.20
N VAL A 149 -8.04 -0.71 -3.34
CA VAL A 149 -7.92 -2.00 -2.70
C VAL A 149 -6.73 -1.97 -1.76
N ARG A 150 -6.95 -2.23 -0.47
CA ARG A 150 -5.86 -2.44 0.49
C ARG A 150 -5.39 -3.88 0.40
N ILE A 151 -4.11 -4.09 0.15
CA ILE A 151 -3.49 -5.41 0.22
C ILE A 151 -2.60 -5.46 1.46
N GLU A 152 -2.73 -6.54 2.22
CA GLU A 152 -1.86 -6.84 3.34
C GLU A 152 -1.23 -8.22 3.17
N ILE A 153 0.09 -8.28 3.31
CA ILE A 153 0.88 -9.51 3.26
C ILE A 153 1.51 -9.73 4.62
N GLY A 154 1.01 -10.71 5.39
CA GLY A 154 1.60 -11.14 6.65
C GLY A 154 2.41 -12.41 6.46
N SER A 155 3.57 -12.51 7.10
CA SER A 155 4.34 -13.75 7.19
C SER A 155 4.67 -14.09 8.64
N ASP A 156 4.40 -15.34 9.01
CA ASP A 156 4.74 -15.93 10.29
C ASP A 156 5.11 -17.39 10.13
N ALA A 157 6.16 -17.85 10.83
CA ALA A 157 6.52 -19.27 10.95
C ALA A 157 6.55 -20.06 9.62
N GLY A 158 7.02 -19.45 8.53
CA GLY A 158 7.08 -20.08 7.20
C GLY A 158 5.74 -20.14 6.46
N ALA A 159 4.70 -19.50 6.99
CA ALA A 159 3.46 -19.19 6.30
C ALA A 159 3.46 -17.76 5.76
N LEU A 160 2.76 -17.57 4.64
CA LEU A 160 2.48 -16.26 4.05
C LEU A 160 0.99 -16.18 3.80
N THR A 161 0.34 -15.17 4.38
CA THR A 161 -1.06 -14.87 4.15
C THR A 161 -1.19 -13.52 3.49
N VAL A 162 -1.86 -13.50 2.34
CA VAL A 162 -2.21 -12.28 1.61
C VAL A 162 -3.70 -12.05 1.75
N ARG A 163 -4.08 -10.84 2.15
CA ARG A 163 -5.47 -10.40 2.29
C ARG A 163 -5.69 -9.17 1.43
N ALA A 164 -6.78 -9.14 0.69
CA ALA A 164 -7.26 -7.95 0.00
C ALA A 164 -8.53 -7.46 0.68
N TYR A 165 -8.66 -6.14 0.81
CA TYR A 165 -9.82 -5.47 1.41
C TYR A 165 -10.34 -4.39 0.46
N PRO A 166 -11.66 -4.16 0.40
CA PRO A 166 -12.22 -3.01 -0.30
C PRO A 166 -11.92 -1.76 0.51
N GLY A 167 -10.97 -0.95 0.04
CA GLY A 167 -10.48 0.24 0.74
C GLY A 167 -10.12 -0.01 2.20
N ASP A 168 -10.81 0.70 3.09
CA ASP A 168 -10.55 0.67 4.53
C ASP A 168 -11.36 -0.36 5.31
N ALA A 169 -12.08 -1.24 4.61
CA ALA A 169 -12.86 -2.29 5.26
C ALA A 169 -12.02 -3.18 6.19
N THR A 170 -12.70 -3.73 7.19
CA THR A 170 -12.11 -4.64 8.19
C THR A 170 -12.25 -6.11 7.82
N VAL A 171 -13.14 -6.43 6.88
CA VAL A 171 -13.36 -7.78 6.35
C VAL A 171 -12.68 -7.92 4.99
N PRO A 172 -11.82 -8.94 4.78
CA PRO A 172 -11.16 -9.13 3.50
C PRO A 172 -12.15 -9.65 2.45
N LEU A 173 -12.04 -9.14 1.22
CA LEU A 173 -12.76 -9.65 0.05
C LEU A 173 -12.08 -10.91 -0.53
N ALA A 174 -10.77 -11.05 -0.32
CA ALA A 174 -10.01 -12.22 -0.78
C ALA A 174 -8.90 -12.55 0.20
N THR A 175 -8.64 -13.84 0.41
CA THR A 175 -7.51 -14.32 1.22
C THR A 175 -6.84 -15.51 0.54
N ALA A 176 -5.51 -15.45 0.43
CA ALA A 176 -4.69 -16.58 0.00
C ALA A 176 -3.65 -16.88 1.08
N THR A 177 -3.48 -18.15 1.44
CA THR A 177 -2.48 -18.57 2.44
C THR A 177 -1.63 -19.70 1.87
N ALA A 178 -0.31 -19.50 1.88
CA ALA A 178 0.69 -20.48 1.52
C ALA A 178 1.48 -20.91 2.76
N THR A 179 1.90 -22.17 2.79
CA THR A 179 2.84 -22.72 3.79
C THR A 179 4.04 -23.33 3.08
N GLY A 180 5.11 -23.61 3.82
CA GLY A 180 6.32 -24.21 3.25
C GLY A 180 7.17 -23.24 2.45
N LEU A 181 7.01 -21.93 2.67
CA LEU A 181 7.96 -20.95 2.18
C LEU A 181 9.26 -21.07 2.99
N PRO A 182 10.44 -20.86 2.37
CA PRO A 182 11.70 -20.89 3.09
C PRO A 182 11.67 -19.88 4.23
N SER A 183 12.00 -20.33 5.45
CA SER A 183 12.01 -19.49 6.66
C SER A 183 13.18 -18.50 6.71
N SER A 184 13.98 -18.42 5.64
CA SER A 184 15.07 -17.44 5.53
C SER A 184 14.47 -16.04 5.52
N GLY A 185 14.86 -15.22 6.50
CA GLY A 185 14.28 -13.91 6.76
C GLY A 185 14.20 -13.02 5.53
N PHE A 186 13.04 -12.40 5.32
CA PHE A 186 12.76 -11.49 4.22
C PHE A 186 13.57 -10.20 4.40
N ASP A 187 14.38 -9.82 3.40
CA ASP A 187 15.29 -8.67 3.52
C ASP A 187 15.04 -7.56 2.50
N THR A 188 14.12 -7.81 1.56
CA THR A 188 13.76 -6.85 0.51
C THR A 188 12.36 -7.12 -0.02
N VAL A 189 11.51 -6.08 -0.13
CA VAL A 189 10.27 -6.11 -0.93
C VAL A 189 10.42 -5.21 -2.14
N ARG A 190 9.89 -5.69 -3.27
CA ARG A 190 9.60 -4.87 -4.44
C ARG A 190 8.08 -4.80 -4.66
N PHE A 191 7.57 -3.60 -4.83
CA PHE A 191 6.20 -3.31 -5.24
C PHE A 191 6.19 -2.94 -6.72
N GLY A 192 5.30 -3.58 -7.46
CA GLY A 192 5.18 -3.43 -8.91
C GLY A 192 5.77 -4.59 -9.72
N PRO A 193 5.59 -4.55 -11.04
CA PRO A 193 5.95 -5.62 -11.96
C PRO A 193 7.46 -5.80 -12.08
N ASN A 194 7.88 -7.04 -11.86
CA ASN A 194 9.27 -7.49 -12.03
C ASN A 194 9.56 -8.09 -13.42
N SER A 195 8.57 -8.13 -14.31
CA SER A 195 8.66 -8.70 -15.64
C SER A 195 8.27 -7.69 -16.73
N SER A 196 8.77 -7.95 -17.93
CA SER A 196 8.51 -7.22 -19.17
C SER A 196 7.10 -7.46 -19.73
N THR A 197 6.40 -8.46 -19.21
CA THR A 197 5.04 -8.82 -19.56
C THR A 197 4.22 -9.15 -18.32
N PRO A 198 2.95 -8.76 -18.27
CA PRO A 198 2.24 -8.05 -19.34
C PRO A 198 2.47 -6.54 -19.36
N THR A 199 2.07 -5.91 -20.47
CA THR A 199 1.73 -4.49 -20.49
C THR A 199 0.52 -4.28 -19.59
N THR A 200 0.76 -3.80 -18.36
CA THR A 200 -0.35 -3.26 -17.58
C THR A 200 -0.65 -1.82 -18.01
N PRO A 201 -1.94 -1.43 -18.06
CA PRO A 201 -2.28 -0.02 -17.94
C PRO A 201 -1.74 0.53 -16.61
N GLN A 202 -1.54 1.84 -16.58
CA GLN A 202 -1.08 2.62 -15.43
C GLN A 202 -1.60 2.05 -14.09
N PHE A 203 -0.69 1.70 -13.18
CA PHE A 203 -1.05 1.31 -11.82
C PHE A 203 -0.67 2.41 -10.84
N ARG A 204 -1.52 2.58 -9.85
CA ARG A 204 -1.39 3.58 -8.80
C ARG A 204 -1.27 2.88 -7.48
N TYR A 205 -0.20 3.19 -6.74
CA TYR A 205 -0.03 2.71 -5.38
C TYR A 205 0.13 3.85 -4.41
N ARG A 206 -0.41 3.68 -3.21
CA ARG A 206 -0.35 4.66 -2.13
C ARG A 206 -0.26 3.98 -0.77
N HIS A 207 0.13 4.76 0.25
CA HIS A 207 0.11 4.35 1.65
C HIS A 207 0.80 3.01 1.95
N PHE A 208 2.08 2.94 1.58
CA PHE A 208 2.91 1.79 1.89
C PHE A 208 3.24 1.77 3.38
N ALA A 209 3.27 0.59 3.97
CA ALA A 209 3.77 0.40 5.32
C ALA A 209 4.38 -1.00 5.48
N ALA A 210 5.36 -1.11 6.37
CA ALA A 210 5.98 -2.36 6.77
C ALA A 210 6.12 -2.43 8.29
N SER A 211 5.94 -3.61 8.87
CA SER A 211 6.08 -3.89 10.30
C SER A 211 6.79 -5.23 10.51
N ASP A 212 7.43 -5.38 11.68
CA ASP A 212 8.14 -6.60 12.12
C ASP A 212 7.22 -7.66 12.75
N THR A 213 5.90 -7.47 12.69
CA THR A 213 4.91 -8.42 13.19
C THR A 213 4.09 -9.01 12.04
N ALA A 214 3.60 -10.24 12.18
CA ALA A 214 2.75 -10.85 11.16
C ALA A 214 1.28 -10.37 11.16
N ALA A 215 0.85 -9.66 12.20
CA ALA A 215 -0.51 -9.18 12.33
C ALA A 215 -0.84 -8.15 11.24
N PRO A 216 -2.07 -8.11 10.72
CA PRO A 216 -2.51 -7.05 9.82
C PRO A 216 -2.24 -5.65 10.39
N ILE A 217 -1.73 -4.74 9.55
CA ILE A 217 -1.55 -3.32 9.90
C ILE A 217 -2.91 -2.65 10.05
N GLY A 218 -3.87 -3.02 9.21
CA GLY A 218 -5.17 -2.38 9.14
C GLY A 218 -5.19 -1.11 8.28
N PRO A 219 -6.36 -0.46 8.19
CA PRO A 219 -6.53 0.72 7.37
C PRO A 219 -5.65 1.89 7.82
N VAL A 220 -5.35 2.79 6.89
CA VAL A 220 -4.94 4.14 7.28
C VAL A 220 -6.19 4.80 7.87
N VAL A 221 -6.19 5.02 9.17
CA VAL A 221 -7.18 5.90 9.77
C VAL A 221 -6.77 7.31 9.36
N PRO A 222 -7.64 8.09 8.68
CA PRO A 222 -7.38 9.51 8.51
C PRO A 222 -7.07 10.12 9.88
N PRO A 223 -6.23 11.16 9.99
CA PRO A 223 -6.25 11.97 11.20
C PRO A 223 -7.73 12.31 11.48
N PRO A 224 -8.22 12.19 12.73
CA PRO A 224 -9.57 12.68 13.04
C PRO A 224 -9.64 14.10 12.48
N ASP A 225 -10.57 14.33 11.55
CA ASP A 225 -10.62 15.53 10.71
C ASP A 225 -10.18 16.75 11.53
N ALA A 226 -9.08 17.37 11.12
CA ALA A 226 -8.65 18.62 11.73
C ALA A 226 -9.87 19.56 11.69
N ALA A 227 -10.37 19.91 12.86
CA ALA A 227 -11.55 20.75 13.02
C ALA A 227 -11.50 21.90 12.01
N TRP A 228 -12.57 22.02 11.22
CA TRP A 228 -12.74 23.08 10.24
C TRP A 228 -12.33 24.44 10.83
N THR A 229 -11.25 25.04 10.31
CA THR A 229 -10.99 26.47 10.51
C THR A 229 -11.89 27.24 9.55
N VAL A 230 -12.92 27.90 10.09
CA VAL A 230 -13.70 28.89 9.34
C VAL A 230 -12.83 30.13 9.18
N TRP A 231 -12.71 30.62 7.94
CA TRP A 231 -12.02 31.86 7.62
C TRP A 231 -12.99 33.05 7.84
N ASP A 232 -12.73 33.88 8.85
CA ASP A 232 -13.24 35.25 8.87
C ASP A 232 -12.07 36.20 8.57
N GLY A 233 -12.31 37.19 7.71
CA GLY A 233 -11.24 38.07 7.28
C GLY A 233 -10.89 39.12 8.34
N ALA A 234 -10.09 38.78 9.36
CA ALA A 234 -9.03 39.63 9.93
C ALA A 234 -8.38 38.97 11.18
N ALA A 235 -7.23 38.32 10.98
CA ALA A 235 -6.33 37.76 11.99
C ALA A 235 -6.76 36.45 12.69
N GLU A 236 -5.93 35.42 12.51
CA GLU A 236 -6.11 34.05 13.01
C GLU A 236 -6.00 33.95 14.55
N GLN A 237 -7.03 33.39 15.19
CA GLN A 237 -6.93 32.68 16.46
C GLN A 237 -7.81 31.42 16.39
N PRO A 238 -7.26 30.20 16.51
CA PRO A 238 -8.08 28.99 16.55
C PRO A 238 -8.90 28.92 17.85
N LEU A 239 -10.22 28.84 17.73
CA LEU A 239 -11.12 28.69 18.88
C LEU A 239 -11.22 27.20 19.26
N THR A 240 -10.61 26.79 20.38
CA THR A 240 -10.66 25.42 20.91
C THR A 240 -11.83 25.20 21.87
N LEU A 241 -13.07 25.40 21.43
CA LEU A 241 -14.24 25.10 22.26
C LEU A 241 -15.24 24.19 21.53
N GLU A 242 -15.53 23.03 22.14
CA GLU A 242 -16.66 22.18 21.77
C GLU A 242 -17.98 22.86 22.20
N GLY A 243 -18.92 23.02 21.27
CA GLY A 243 -20.23 23.59 21.54
C GLY A 243 -21.21 23.41 20.38
N VAL A 244 -22.51 23.60 20.65
CA VAL A 244 -23.57 23.54 19.64
C VAL A 244 -23.90 24.97 19.19
N TRP A 245 -23.96 25.19 17.87
CA TRP A 245 -24.31 26.47 17.28
C TRP A 245 -25.83 26.70 17.34
N ASP A 246 -26.27 27.79 17.96
CA ASP A 246 -27.70 28.11 18.12
C ASP A 246 -28.25 29.09 17.07
N GLY A 247 -27.41 29.54 16.13
CA GLY A 247 -27.75 30.54 15.12
C GLY A 247 -27.27 31.96 15.43
N ALA A 248 -26.74 32.23 16.63
CA ALA A 248 -26.14 33.51 17.01
C ALA A 248 -24.80 33.38 17.76
N ALA A 249 -24.60 32.31 18.53
CA ALA A 249 -23.35 32.02 19.24
C ALA A 249 -23.07 30.51 19.36
N ILE A 250 -21.81 30.16 19.65
CA ILE A 250 -21.46 28.81 20.12
C ILE A 250 -21.84 28.73 21.60
N ILE A 251 -22.82 27.89 21.93
CA ILE A 251 -23.12 27.57 23.34
C ILE A 251 -22.22 26.38 23.73
N PRO A 252 -21.35 26.51 24.75
CA PRO A 252 -20.57 25.38 25.24
C PRO A 252 -21.50 24.23 25.62
N ALA A 253 -21.19 23.02 25.15
CA ALA A 253 -21.95 21.84 25.55
C ALA A 253 -21.59 21.51 27.00
N THR A 254 -22.24 22.15 27.98
CA THR A 254 -22.17 21.67 29.36
C THR A 254 -22.86 20.32 29.43
N TYR A 255 -22.06 19.26 29.34
CA TYR A 255 -22.40 17.95 29.89
C TYR A 255 -22.59 18.14 31.40
N ASP A 256 -23.83 18.38 31.82
CA ASP A 256 -24.19 18.30 33.22
C ASP A 256 -24.08 16.83 33.64
N THR A 257 -22.97 16.50 34.30
CA THR A 257 -22.73 15.19 34.88
C THR A 257 -22.67 15.34 36.41
N VAL A 258 -23.77 14.86 37.02
CA VAL A 258 -23.91 14.28 38.38
C VAL A 258 -24.18 15.25 39.55
N THR A 259 -25.44 15.25 40.04
CA THR A 259 -25.88 14.32 41.12
C THR A 259 -27.31 13.87 40.91
#